data_AF-A0A932VQH6-F1
#
_entry.id   AF-A0A932VQH6-F1
#
_cell.length_a   1.000
_cell.length_b   1.000
_cell.length_c   1.000
_cell.angle_alpha   90.00
_cell.angle_beta   90.00
_cell.angle_gamma   90.00
#
_symmetry.space_group_name_H-M   'P 1'
#
loop_
_entity.id
_entity.type
_entity.pdbx_description
1 polymer ?
#
loop_
_entity_poly.entity_id
_entity_poly.type
_entity_poly.pdbx_seq_one_letter_code
_entity_poly.pdbx_strand_id
1 'polypeptide(L)'
;MKPKSERFILKAKVPEGVRMSDTKKILDDQTEGLISEMERLEKGLEEYKSNYRIYEAFAFPEFIDDEKFDKFVDKWKDKVRKKTNLLAPLDQLGIRVFCDDLENQPAFPGTVIEFGSRDVHEENVKNAKNAGGWTYSLTKKIQIQSRKLSLRAQMHHFMYEGTLDSATSTVVHESIHRAHFTMNSQTPLLLSEVQAHFSSIFARGDVFSVSQIIDALTNEKVGYQFNKGDVVRNVRAVVLLLGSGEKYSTISNLIATSKQNQVSHKYLPLEKEAEKILKTFDLDSLDQQALDYIYQMYVTNQRLKAQLLLFETLDEEFKLDDLKKAKEAVLQGRIVRSQYEYDDEGQLDESHAGKLLQASICPMDKEFPYDIMGRRTGVTFGFVMRDNKMIFRIGRFDATDNSETVKWTDDANDIGRLFDVIKQKSSKISFNGKLDLFARYAGSNQINEESMKLLRALASDDELKKMVAECIQFYDSTFTWVLEELQSMGHYGAEYVAGEVKKKLQAYKQRVELYESLVKGLGKDIAEDLTKAVQPKVDQIKESLATYG
;
A
#
# COMPACT_ATOMS: atom_id res chain seq x y z
N MET A 1 18.53 33.11 -8.83
CA MET A 1 17.28 33.41 -9.57
C MET A 1 16.12 32.87 -8.74
N LYS A 2 15.20 33.73 -8.28
CA LYS A 2 13.95 33.28 -7.66
C LYS A 2 13.08 32.64 -8.76
N PRO A 3 12.39 31.52 -8.52
CA PRO A 3 11.49 30.95 -9.52
C PRO A 3 10.40 32.00 -9.80
N LYS A 4 10.14 32.27 -11.08
CA LYS A 4 8.90 32.96 -11.47
C LYS A 4 7.78 31.98 -11.11
N SER A 5 7.12 32.19 -9.97
CA SER A 5 5.87 31.50 -9.69
C SER A 5 4.92 31.83 -10.84
N GLU A 6 4.51 30.83 -11.62
CA GLU A 6 3.42 30.99 -12.57
C GLU A 6 2.20 31.48 -11.79
N ARG A 7 1.89 32.77 -11.88
CA ARG A 7 0.65 33.33 -11.31
C ARG A 7 -0.50 32.81 -12.18
N PHE A 8 -1.57 32.34 -11.53
CA PHE A 8 -2.63 31.59 -12.20
C PHE A 8 -3.76 32.44 -12.82
N ILE A 9 -4.21 31.97 -13.99
CA ILE A 9 -5.40 32.20 -14.83
C ILE A 9 -5.84 33.65 -15.14
N LEU A 10 -6.35 34.46 -14.20
CA LEU A 10 -6.93 35.79 -14.55
C LEU A 10 -6.00 36.96 -14.23
N LYS A 11 -5.47 37.03 -13.00
CA LYS A 11 -4.64 38.16 -12.54
C LYS A 11 -3.26 38.24 -13.17
N ALA A 12 -2.80 37.17 -13.83
CA ALA A 12 -1.48 37.10 -14.44
C ALA A 12 -1.45 37.61 -15.90
N LYS A 13 -2.60 37.64 -16.58
CA LYS A 13 -2.67 37.87 -18.04
C LYS A 13 -3.64 38.98 -18.47
N VAL A 14 -4.43 39.54 -17.55
CA VAL A 14 -5.31 40.69 -17.84
C VAL A 14 -4.66 41.97 -17.29
N PRO A 15 -4.04 42.82 -18.13
CA PRO A 15 -3.68 44.18 -17.76
C PRO A 15 -4.89 44.93 -17.18
N GLU A 16 -4.69 45.81 -16.21
CA GLU A 16 -5.76 46.71 -15.75
C GLU A 16 -6.35 47.46 -16.97
N GLY A 17 -7.65 47.22 -17.27
CA GLY A 17 -8.40 47.95 -18.32
C GLY A 17 -8.75 47.21 -19.62
N VAL A 18 -8.63 45.88 -19.71
CA VAL A 18 -8.95 45.12 -20.94
C VAL A 18 -10.46 44.81 -21.11
N ARG A 19 -10.96 44.81 -22.36
CA ARG A 19 -12.38 44.69 -22.77
C ARG A 19 -12.89 43.23 -22.79
N MET A 20 -14.21 43.09 -22.64
CA MET A 20 -14.99 41.83 -22.53
C MET A 20 -14.71 40.75 -23.60
N SER A 21 -14.28 41.10 -24.82
CA SER A 21 -13.99 40.12 -25.89
C SER A 21 -12.78 39.23 -25.59
N ASP A 22 -11.94 39.63 -24.63
CA ASP A 22 -10.64 39.00 -24.41
C ASP A 22 -10.70 37.93 -23.31
N THR A 23 -11.64 38.03 -22.35
CA THR A 23 -11.78 37.05 -21.25
C THR A 23 -12.16 35.67 -21.77
N LYS A 24 -13.16 35.56 -22.65
CA LYS A 24 -13.57 34.27 -23.23
C LYS A 24 -12.44 33.61 -24.01
N LYS A 25 -11.76 34.39 -24.86
CA LYS A 25 -10.59 33.91 -25.61
C LYS A 25 -9.47 33.44 -24.67
N ILE A 26 -9.22 34.16 -23.57
CA ILE A 26 -8.23 33.75 -22.56
C ILE A 26 -8.61 32.41 -21.92
N LEU A 27 -9.89 32.18 -21.60
CA LEU A 27 -10.37 30.92 -21.03
C LEU A 27 -10.28 29.77 -22.04
N ASP A 28 -10.63 30.02 -23.31
CA ASP A 28 -10.52 29.04 -24.41
C ASP A 28 -9.05 28.66 -24.65
N ASP A 29 -8.15 29.64 -24.85
CA ASP A 29 -6.71 29.43 -25.05
C ASP A 29 -6.07 28.66 -23.86
N GLN A 30 -6.54 28.92 -22.63
CA GLN A 30 -6.08 28.21 -21.43
C GLN A 30 -6.57 26.78 -21.39
N THR A 31 -7.82 26.54 -21.77
CA THR A 31 -8.42 25.21 -21.85
C THR A 31 -7.64 24.36 -22.85
N GLU A 32 -7.41 24.85 -24.05
CA GLU A 32 -6.62 24.15 -25.07
C GLU A 32 -5.19 23.85 -24.58
N GLY A 33 -4.51 24.84 -24.00
CA GLY A 33 -3.16 24.65 -23.44
C GLY A 33 -3.10 23.62 -22.32
N LEU A 34 -4.12 23.54 -21.47
CA LEU A 34 -4.21 22.53 -20.41
C LEU A 34 -4.50 21.14 -20.96
N ILE A 35 -5.35 21.00 -21.98
CA ILE A 35 -5.62 19.71 -22.64
C ILE A 35 -4.36 19.20 -23.32
N SER A 36 -3.69 20.03 -24.13
CA SER A 36 -2.44 19.64 -24.80
C SER A 36 -1.35 19.25 -23.81
N GLU A 37 -1.26 19.93 -22.67
CA GLU A 37 -0.32 19.57 -21.60
C GLU A 37 -0.69 18.24 -20.95
N MET A 38 -1.98 17.96 -20.72
CA MET A 38 -2.47 16.69 -20.18
C MET A 38 -2.08 15.53 -21.10
N GLU A 39 -2.38 15.63 -22.40
CA GLU A 39 -2.02 14.62 -23.41
C GLU A 39 -0.51 14.38 -23.45
N ARG A 40 0.29 15.45 -23.36
CA ARG A 40 1.77 15.35 -23.32
C ARG A 40 2.25 14.59 -22.08
N LEU A 41 1.65 14.85 -20.91
CA LEU A 41 2.00 14.19 -19.65
C LEU A 41 1.57 12.73 -19.61
N GLU A 42 0.36 12.43 -20.07
CA GLU A 42 -0.15 11.06 -20.20
C GLU A 42 0.73 10.24 -21.15
N LYS A 43 1.10 10.81 -22.30
CA LYS A 43 2.04 10.18 -23.22
C LYS A 43 3.41 9.93 -22.56
N GLY A 44 3.93 10.91 -21.81
CA GLY A 44 5.19 10.74 -21.07
C GLY A 44 5.11 9.63 -20.02
N LEU A 45 3.99 9.50 -19.30
CA LEU A 45 3.77 8.41 -18.35
C LEU A 45 3.61 7.05 -19.05
N GLU A 46 2.98 7.01 -20.23
CA GLU A 46 2.82 5.79 -21.03
C GLU A 46 4.18 5.17 -21.40
N GLU A 47 5.18 6.00 -21.70
CA GLU A 47 6.55 5.54 -22.01
C GLU A 47 7.14 4.73 -20.84
N TYR A 48 6.77 5.06 -19.60
CA TYR A 48 7.22 4.36 -18.40
C TYR A 48 6.42 3.10 -18.06
N LYS A 49 5.17 2.96 -18.55
CA LYS A 49 4.29 1.82 -18.20
C LYS A 49 4.92 0.47 -18.51
N SER A 50 5.67 0.38 -19.61
CA SER A 50 6.39 -0.86 -20.00
C SER A 50 7.45 -1.32 -18.98
N ASN A 51 7.92 -0.40 -18.12
CA ASN A 51 8.96 -0.66 -17.13
C ASN A 51 8.48 -0.48 -15.68
N TYR A 52 7.20 -0.16 -15.46
CA TYR A 52 6.62 0.05 -14.11
C TYR A 52 6.98 -1.07 -13.14
N ARG A 53 6.88 -2.32 -13.60
CA ARG A 53 7.24 -3.48 -12.80
C ARG A 53 8.70 -3.46 -12.38
N ILE A 54 9.63 -2.97 -13.20
CA ILE A 54 11.03 -2.84 -12.79
C ILE A 54 11.15 -1.73 -11.74
N TYR A 55 10.51 -0.58 -11.96
CA TYR A 55 10.55 0.54 -11.01
C TYR A 55 9.96 0.19 -9.64
N GLU A 56 9.00 -0.74 -9.53
CA GLU A 56 8.50 -1.27 -8.24
C GLU A 56 9.62 -1.68 -7.28
N ALA A 57 10.80 -2.04 -7.79
CA ALA A 57 11.97 -2.34 -6.97
C ALA A 57 12.26 -1.25 -5.92
N PHE A 58 12.00 0.02 -6.22
CA PHE A 58 12.23 1.11 -5.26
C PHE A 58 11.38 1.02 -3.98
N ALA A 59 10.27 0.28 -4.01
CA ALA A 59 9.38 0.10 -2.87
C ALA A 59 9.89 -0.94 -1.86
N PHE A 60 10.96 -1.69 -2.19
CA PHE A 60 11.48 -2.74 -1.32
C PHE A 60 12.93 -2.47 -0.91
N PRO A 61 13.26 -2.57 0.39
CA PRO A 61 14.59 -2.29 0.92
C PRO A 61 15.67 -3.25 0.39
N GLU A 62 15.28 -4.42 -0.12
CA GLU A 62 16.20 -5.40 -0.70
C GLU A 62 16.81 -4.95 -2.04
N PHE A 63 16.22 -3.96 -2.72
CA PHE A 63 16.75 -3.40 -3.97
C PHE A 63 17.44 -2.06 -3.78
N ILE A 64 16.83 -1.20 -2.95
CA ILE A 64 17.30 0.15 -2.68
C ILE A 64 17.27 0.32 -1.17
N ASP A 65 18.43 0.46 -0.55
CA ASP A 65 18.55 0.70 0.90
C ASP A 65 17.82 2.00 1.33
N ASP A 66 17.49 2.10 2.62
CA ASP A 66 16.68 3.21 3.16
C ASP A 66 17.37 4.57 2.99
N GLU A 67 18.70 4.64 3.12
CA GLU A 67 19.44 5.90 2.96
C GLU A 67 19.34 6.44 1.52
N LYS A 68 19.49 5.57 0.51
CA LYS A 68 19.31 5.96 -0.89
C LYS A 68 17.86 6.30 -1.21
N PHE A 69 16.92 5.54 -0.65
CA PHE A 69 15.50 5.79 -0.84
C PHE A 69 15.10 7.17 -0.29
N ASP A 70 15.53 7.53 0.91
CA ASP A 70 15.23 8.83 1.52
C ASP A 70 15.81 9.99 0.69
N LYS A 71 17.06 9.86 0.23
CA LYS A 71 17.69 10.84 -0.67
C LYS A 71 16.92 10.99 -1.99
N PHE A 72 16.46 9.89 -2.56
CA PHE A 72 15.62 9.89 -3.75
C PHE A 72 14.29 10.64 -3.50
N VAL A 73 13.60 10.35 -2.39
CA VAL A 73 12.33 11.01 -2.06
C VAL A 73 12.53 12.51 -1.84
N ASP A 74 13.60 12.92 -1.15
CA ASP A 74 13.93 14.33 -0.97
C ASP A 74 14.22 15.04 -2.29
N LYS A 75 14.99 14.41 -3.18
CA LYS A 75 15.27 14.94 -4.53
C LYS A 75 13.98 15.08 -5.36
N TRP A 76 13.09 14.10 -5.29
CA TRP A 76 11.79 14.14 -5.95
C TRP A 76 10.92 15.27 -5.38
N LYS A 77 10.76 15.38 -4.06
CA LYS A 77 10.00 16.46 -3.41
C LYS A 77 10.53 17.84 -3.83
N ASP A 78 11.84 18.00 -3.90
CA ASP A 78 12.48 19.24 -4.36
C ASP A 78 12.15 19.57 -5.82
N LYS A 79 12.14 18.57 -6.70
CA LYS A 79 11.72 18.76 -8.10
C LYS A 79 10.25 19.10 -8.21
N VAL A 80 9.39 18.41 -7.47
CA VAL A 80 7.94 18.68 -7.42
C VAL A 80 7.70 20.12 -6.99
N ARG A 81 8.33 20.59 -5.91
CA ARG A 81 8.21 21.99 -5.45
C ARG A 81 8.74 23.03 -6.44
N LYS A 82 9.75 22.68 -7.25
CA LYS A 82 10.34 23.60 -8.24
C LYS A 82 9.58 23.65 -9.55
N LYS A 83 8.97 22.55 -9.97
CA LYS A 83 8.40 22.36 -11.32
C LYS A 83 6.87 22.23 -11.33
N THR A 84 6.24 22.03 -10.18
CA THR A 84 4.80 21.88 -10.04
C THR A 84 4.28 22.67 -8.83
N ASN A 85 2.96 22.84 -8.77
CA ASN A 85 2.26 23.41 -7.62
C ASN A 85 1.50 22.35 -6.81
N LEU A 86 1.78 21.05 -7.02
CA LEU A 86 1.05 19.97 -6.33
C LEU A 86 1.16 20.12 -4.80
N LEU A 87 2.36 20.29 -4.26
CA LEU A 87 2.60 20.39 -2.81
C LEU A 87 2.42 21.80 -2.24
N ALA A 88 2.30 22.82 -3.09
CA ALA A 88 2.20 24.21 -2.66
C ALA A 88 1.04 24.51 -1.69
N PRO A 89 -0.17 23.92 -1.84
CA PRO A 89 -1.25 24.10 -0.87
C PRO A 89 -0.87 23.61 0.53
N LEU A 90 -0.21 22.45 0.61
CA LEU A 90 0.18 21.82 1.87
C LEU A 90 1.34 22.56 2.52
N ASP A 91 2.37 22.92 1.74
CA ASP A 91 3.51 23.70 2.20
C ASP A 91 3.06 25.06 2.78
N GLN A 92 2.06 25.71 2.17
CA GLN A 92 1.50 26.98 2.67
C GLN A 92 0.74 26.86 4.00
N LEU A 93 0.20 25.68 4.29
CA LEU A 93 -0.48 25.37 5.56
C LEU A 93 0.45 24.66 6.56
N GLY A 94 1.69 24.38 6.16
CA GLY A 94 2.68 23.65 6.95
C GLY A 94 2.32 22.19 7.20
N ILE A 95 1.53 21.59 6.32
CA ILE A 95 1.13 20.18 6.35
C ILE A 95 2.19 19.36 5.60
N ARG A 96 2.77 18.37 6.26
CA ARG A 96 3.75 17.45 5.67
C ARG A 96 3.08 16.16 5.19
N VAL A 97 3.52 15.70 4.03
CA VAL A 97 3.18 14.42 3.39
C VAL A 97 4.45 13.78 2.82
N PHE A 98 4.39 12.50 2.45
CA PHE A 98 5.57 11.74 2.01
C PHE A 98 6.69 11.80 3.06
N CYS A 99 6.34 11.42 4.29
CA CYS A 99 7.27 11.15 5.39
C CYS A 99 6.76 9.98 6.24
N ASP A 100 7.65 9.34 7.00
CA ASP A 100 7.28 8.24 7.90
C ASP A 100 6.60 8.73 9.19
N ASP A 101 6.86 9.97 9.60
CA ASP A 101 6.41 10.56 10.85
C ASP A 101 5.17 11.45 10.66
N LEU A 102 4.18 10.98 9.89
CA LEU A 102 2.93 11.72 9.60
C LEU A 102 2.19 12.19 10.86
N GLU A 103 2.37 11.50 11.99
CA GLU A 103 1.84 11.90 13.29
C GLU A 103 2.39 13.22 13.82
N ASN A 104 3.59 13.61 13.36
CA ASN A 104 4.28 14.81 13.76
C ASN A 104 4.06 15.89 12.70
N GLN A 105 3.21 16.87 12.97
CA GLN A 105 2.99 18.00 12.07
C GLN A 105 3.56 19.28 12.70
N PRO A 106 4.73 19.78 12.25
CA PRO A 106 5.42 20.92 12.89
C PRO A 106 4.58 22.19 12.97
N ALA A 107 3.67 22.39 12.02
CA ALA A 107 2.75 23.53 12.00
C ALA A 107 1.68 23.49 13.10
N PHE A 108 1.45 22.33 13.72
CA PHE A 108 0.42 22.14 14.74
C PHE A 108 1.03 21.59 16.05
N PRO A 109 1.94 22.33 16.70
CA PRO A 109 2.65 21.85 17.88
C PRO A 109 1.68 21.45 19.01
N GLY A 110 1.89 20.25 19.54
CA GLY A 110 1.04 19.66 20.58
C GLY A 110 -0.28 19.07 20.09
N THR A 111 -0.50 18.99 18.77
CA THR A 111 -1.57 18.14 18.20
C THR A 111 -1.12 16.69 18.19
N VAL A 112 -1.92 15.81 18.78
CA VAL A 112 -1.69 14.36 18.75
C VAL A 112 -2.48 13.78 17.58
N ILE A 113 -1.80 13.13 16.65
CA ILE A 113 -2.43 12.39 15.55
C ILE A 113 -2.32 10.90 15.84
N GLU A 114 -3.45 10.22 15.97
CA GLU A 114 -3.51 8.79 16.26
C GLU A 114 -4.04 8.03 15.05
N PHE A 115 -3.40 6.91 14.71
CA PHE A 115 -3.80 6.01 13.63
C PHE A 115 -4.45 4.75 14.20
N GLY A 116 -5.50 4.29 13.54
CA GLY A 116 -6.18 3.03 13.84
C GLY A 116 -5.41 1.80 13.33
N SER A 117 -5.96 0.63 13.62
CA SER A 117 -5.45 -0.64 13.08
C SER A 117 -6.17 -1.02 11.78
N ARG A 118 -5.63 -2.03 11.07
CA ARG A 118 -6.30 -2.62 9.91
C ARG A 118 -7.68 -3.17 10.27
N ASP A 119 -7.79 -3.84 11.42
CA ASP A 119 -9.02 -4.48 11.88
C ASP A 119 -10.11 -3.44 12.20
N VAL A 120 -9.73 -2.33 12.84
CA VAL A 120 -10.64 -1.20 13.12
C VAL A 120 -11.16 -0.57 11.82
N HIS A 121 -10.29 -0.42 10.81
CA HIS A 121 -10.70 0.10 9.51
C HIS A 121 -11.68 -0.84 8.80
N GLU A 122 -11.38 -2.14 8.73
CA GLU A 122 -12.25 -3.14 8.11
C GLU A 122 -13.61 -3.27 8.82
N GLU A 123 -13.64 -3.15 10.15
CA GLU A 123 -14.87 -3.12 10.95
C GLU A 123 -15.71 -1.86 10.69
N ASN A 124 -15.09 -0.69 10.57
CA ASN A 124 -15.80 0.56 10.30
C ASN A 124 -16.37 0.62 8.87
N VAL A 125 -15.63 0.09 7.88
CA VAL A 125 -16.13 -0.06 6.50
C VAL A 125 -17.37 -0.96 6.47
N LYS A 126 -17.36 -2.08 7.21
CA LYS A 126 -18.52 -2.98 7.32
C LYS A 126 -19.72 -2.33 8.02
N ASN A 127 -19.48 -1.45 8.98
CA ASN A 127 -20.52 -0.80 9.78
C ASN A 127 -21.03 0.53 9.20
N ALA A 128 -20.61 0.92 7.99
CA ALA A 128 -20.99 2.18 7.32
C ALA A 128 -20.80 3.44 8.19
N LYS A 129 -19.89 3.40 9.17
CA LYS A 129 -19.47 4.59 9.92
C LYS A 129 -18.47 5.35 9.04
N ASN A 130 -19.01 6.19 8.18
CA ASN A 130 -18.39 6.69 6.94
C ASN A 130 -17.27 7.75 7.06
N ALA A 131 -16.72 8.05 8.24
CA ALA A 131 -15.62 9.02 8.30
C ALA A 131 -14.26 8.33 8.37
N GLY A 132 -13.34 8.67 7.47
CA GLY A 132 -11.96 8.17 7.50
C GLY A 132 -11.16 8.66 8.73
N GLY A 133 -11.58 9.76 9.34
CA GLY A 133 -10.95 10.38 10.51
C GLY A 133 -11.80 11.51 11.11
N TRP A 134 -11.30 12.13 12.18
CA TRP A 134 -11.97 13.22 12.88
C TRP A 134 -10.97 14.18 13.55
N THR A 135 -11.26 15.48 13.46
CA THR A 135 -10.59 16.56 14.19
C THR A 135 -11.58 17.31 15.06
N TYR A 136 -11.28 17.43 16.35
CA TYR A 136 -12.10 18.23 17.26
C TYR A 136 -11.50 19.63 17.46
N SER A 137 -12.35 20.66 17.47
CA SER A 137 -11.91 22.03 17.75
C SER A 137 -11.46 22.22 19.20
N LEU A 138 -12.09 21.51 20.14
CA LEU A 138 -11.84 21.62 21.58
C LEU A 138 -10.67 20.76 22.09
N THR A 139 -10.30 19.70 21.37
CA THR A 139 -9.17 18.83 21.74
C THR A 139 -8.05 19.01 20.73
N LYS A 140 -6.78 18.96 21.15
CA LYS A 140 -5.63 18.96 20.24
C LYS A 140 -5.36 17.56 19.69
N LYS A 141 -6.40 16.93 19.13
CA LYS A 141 -6.34 15.55 18.65
C LYS A 141 -6.91 15.42 17.25
N ILE A 142 -6.23 14.63 16.42
CA ILE A 142 -6.71 14.11 15.14
C ILE A 142 -6.73 12.60 15.26
N GLN A 143 -7.85 11.97 14.91
CA GLN A 143 -7.96 10.52 14.87
C GLN A 143 -8.13 10.09 13.42
N ILE A 144 -7.26 9.20 12.95
CA ILE A 144 -7.31 8.58 11.63
C ILE A 144 -7.68 7.12 11.84
N GLN A 145 -8.74 6.63 11.19
CA GLN A 145 -9.22 5.28 11.43
C GLN A 145 -8.38 4.20 10.76
N SER A 146 -7.66 4.56 9.69
CA SER A 146 -6.80 3.66 8.94
C SER A 146 -5.38 3.60 9.49
N ARG A 147 -4.68 2.50 9.17
CA ARG A 147 -3.27 2.34 9.51
C ARG A 147 -2.41 3.34 8.75
N LYS A 148 -1.36 3.86 9.41
CA LYS A 148 -0.29 4.62 8.76
C LYS A 148 0.47 3.74 7.77
N LEU A 149 0.70 4.22 6.55
CA LEU A 149 1.61 3.60 5.59
C LEU A 149 3.04 4.14 5.77
N SER A 150 4.04 3.28 5.58
CA SER A 150 5.44 3.72 5.50
C SER A 150 5.67 4.60 4.28
N LEU A 151 6.73 5.41 4.30
CA LEU A 151 7.09 6.28 3.19
C LEU A 151 7.24 5.52 1.87
N ARG A 152 7.86 4.32 1.91
CA ARG A 152 7.96 3.43 0.74
C ARG A 152 6.58 3.05 0.18
N ALA A 153 5.65 2.66 1.06
CA ALA A 153 4.30 2.30 0.65
C ALA A 153 3.51 3.50 0.12
N GLN A 154 3.68 4.69 0.72
CA GLN A 154 3.09 5.95 0.22
C GLN A 154 3.61 6.27 -1.19
N MET A 155 4.93 6.23 -1.40
CA MET A 155 5.55 6.51 -2.69
C MET A 155 5.17 5.48 -3.76
N HIS A 156 5.11 4.20 -3.39
CA HIS A 156 4.66 3.13 -4.28
C HIS A 156 3.20 3.33 -4.70
N HIS A 157 2.32 3.70 -3.77
CA HIS A 157 0.93 4.03 -4.10
C HIS A 157 0.86 5.24 -5.05
N PHE A 158 1.61 6.30 -4.77
CA PHE A 158 1.65 7.49 -5.64
C PHE A 158 2.22 7.20 -7.03
N MET A 159 3.19 6.28 -7.16
CA MET A 159 3.72 5.84 -8.45
C MET A 159 2.63 5.25 -9.35
N TYR A 160 1.69 4.49 -8.79
CA TYR A 160 0.61 3.84 -9.53
C TYR A 160 -0.60 4.74 -9.74
N GLU A 161 -1.11 5.29 -8.65
CA GLU A 161 -2.40 6.01 -8.65
C GLU A 161 -2.22 7.51 -8.93
N GLY A 162 -1.00 8.04 -8.81
CA GLY A 162 -0.73 9.47 -8.80
C GLY A 162 -1.38 10.19 -7.62
N THR A 163 -1.89 9.48 -6.61
CA THR A 163 -2.58 10.03 -5.44
C THR A 163 -1.91 9.60 -4.14
N LEU A 164 -2.25 10.29 -3.06
CA LEU A 164 -1.99 9.86 -1.69
C LEU A 164 -2.91 8.70 -1.33
N ASP A 165 -2.41 7.79 -0.52
CA ASP A 165 -3.23 6.74 0.05
C ASP A 165 -4.29 7.32 0.98
N SER A 166 -5.34 6.53 1.24
CA SER A 166 -6.48 6.98 2.04
C SER A 166 -6.09 7.50 3.44
N ALA A 167 -5.10 6.90 4.11
CA ALA A 167 -4.69 7.35 5.45
C ALA A 167 -4.00 8.71 5.37
N THR A 168 -3.05 8.87 4.45
CA THR A 168 -2.33 10.15 4.25
C THR A 168 -3.27 11.25 3.75
N SER A 169 -4.20 10.92 2.85
CA SER A 169 -5.26 11.84 2.42
C SER A 169 -6.14 12.30 3.58
N THR A 170 -6.56 11.39 4.45
CA THR A 170 -7.32 11.73 5.67
C THR A 170 -6.50 12.64 6.59
N VAL A 171 -5.20 12.38 6.77
CA VAL A 171 -4.32 13.26 7.55
C VAL A 171 -4.31 14.67 6.98
N VAL A 172 -4.26 14.83 5.67
CA VAL A 172 -4.33 16.14 5.02
C VAL A 172 -5.68 16.82 5.29
N HIS A 173 -6.79 16.12 5.05
CA HIS A 173 -8.16 16.63 5.27
C HIS A 173 -8.32 17.15 6.71
N GLU A 174 -7.98 16.32 7.68
CA GLU A 174 -8.07 16.64 9.11
C GLU A 174 -7.08 17.73 9.54
N SER A 175 -5.89 17.78 8.94
CA SER A 175 -4.93 18.84 9.20
C SER A 175 -5.40 20.21 8.70
N ILE A 176 -6.18 20.26 7.61
CA ILE A 176 -6.82 21.51 7.16
C ILE A 176 -7.84 22.00 8.18
N HIS A 177 -8.66 21.12 8.75
CA HIS A 177 -9.54 21.47 9.87
C HIS A 177 -8.75 22.02 11.06
N ARG A 178 -7.63 21.36 11.42
CA ARG A 178 -6.75 21.82 12.50
C ARG A 178 -6.16 23.20 12.22
N ALA A 179 -5.74 23.47 10.99
CA ALA A 179 -5.24 24.78 10.57
C ALA A 179 -6.30 25.86 10.80
N HIS A 180 -7.55 25.61 10.41
CA HIS A 180 -8.66 26.54 10.64
C HIS A 180 -8.95 26.75 12.13
N PHE A 181 -9.04 25.68 12.93
CA PHE A 181 -9.31 25.80 14.36
C PHE A 181 -8.20 26.50 15.14
N THR A 182 -6.95 26.40 14.66
CA THR A 182 -5.81 27.15 15.22
C THR A 182 -5.93 28.64 14.94
N MET A 183 -6.45 29.04 13.77
CA MET A 183 -6.71 30.44 13.42
C MET A 183 -7.97 30.99 14.11
N ASN A 184 -9.05 30.20 14.13
CA ASN A 184 -10.32 30.54 14.75
C ASN A 184 -11.10 29.26 15.13
N SER A 185 -11.26 29.03 16.44
CA SER A 185 -12.02 27.89 16.99
C SER A 185 -13.51 27.88 16.61
N GLN A 186 -14.06 29.02 16.15
CA GLN A 186 -15.44 29.18 15.72
C GLN A 186 -15.59 29.20 14.19
N THR A 187 -14.61 28.67 13.44
CA THR A 187 -14.71 28.56 11.98
C THR A 187 -15.96 27.76 11.60
N PRO A 188 -16.83 28.25 10.70
CA PRO A 188 -18.03 27.52 10.30
C PRO A 188 -17.65 26.16 9.69
N LEU A 189 -18.29 25.09 10.18
CA LEU A 189 -17.99 23.72 9.75
C LEU A 189 -18.09 23.57 8.22
N LEU A 190 -19.17 24.08 7.62
CA LEU A 190 -19.36 24.07 6.16
C LEU A 190 -18.14 24.62 5.42
N LEU A 191 -17.63 25.80 5.80
CA LEU A 191 -16.50 26.41 5.09
C LEU A 191 -15.21 25.61 5.28
N SER A 192 -15.01 25.09 6.49
CA SER A 192 -13.85 24.24 6.76
C SER A 192 -13.89 22.96 5.93
N GLU A 193 -15.04 22.29 5.85
CA GLU A 193 -15.24 21.09 5.04
C GLU A 193 -15.08 21.38 3.54
N VAL A 194 -15.58 22.53 3.06
CA VAL A 194 -15.41 22.94 1.66
C VAL A 194 -13.93 22.93 1.29
N GLN A 195 -13.07 23.64 2.04
CA GLN A 195 -11.64 23.64 1.72
C GLN A 195 -10.97 22.29 1.97
N ALA A 196 -11.35 21.56 3.03
CA ALA A 196 -10.81 20.24 3.27
C ALA A 196 -11.11 19.28 2.11
N HIS A 197 -12.29 19.35 1.50
CA HIS A 197 -12.60 18.59 0.28
C HIS A 197 -11.79 19.00 -0.96
N PHE A 198 -11.26 20.23 -1.03
CA PHE A 198 -10.24 20.56 -2.04
C PHE A 198 -8.91 19.83 -1.80
N SER A 199 -8.68 19.19 -0.65
CA SER A 199 -7.57 18.23 -0.51
C SER A 199 -7.79 16.92 -1.27
N SER A 200 -9.00 16.65 -1.78
CA SER A 200 -9.28 15.49 -2.63
C SER A 200 -8.48 15.49 -3.93
N ILE A 201 -7.88 16.63 -4.28
CA ILE A 201 -6.84 16.78 -5.29
C ILE A 201 -5.70 15.77 -5.08
N PHE A 202 -5.42 15.46 -3.83
CA PHE A 202 -4.43 14.48 -3.44
C PHE A 202 -5.00 13.06 -3.33
N ALA A 203 -6.31 12.84 -3.45
CA ALA A 203 -6.98 11.60 -3.03
C ALA A 203 -7.65 10.80 -4.14
N ARG A 204 -7.97 11.40 -5.30
CA ARG A 204 -8.70 10.73 -6.39
C ARG A 204 -7.99 10.92 -7.73
N GLY A 205 -7.53 9.82 -8.33
CA GLY A 205 -6.75 9.82 -9.57
C GLY A 205 -7.55 10.30 -10.78
N ASP A 206 -8.88 10.10 -10.76
CA ASP A 206 -9.66 10.12 -11.99
C ASP A 206 -10.79 11.16 -11.96
N VAL A 207 -11.23 11.62 -10.78
CA VAL A 207 -12.35 12.57 -10.68
C VAL A 207 -12.18 13.47 -9.46
N PHE A 208 -11.57 14.62 -9.69
CA PHE A 208 -11.86 15.82 -8.90
C PHE A 208 -12.96 16.57 -9.63
N SER A 209 -14.20 16.58 -9.16
CA SER A 209 -15.20 17.50 -9.71
C SER A 209 -15.85 18.34 -8.62
N VAL A 210 -16.07 19.61 -8.94
CA VAL A 210 -16.83 20.55 -8.11
C VAL A 210 -18.20 19.97 -7.76
N SER A 211 -18.84 19.27 -8.71
CA SER A 211 -20.11 18.57 -8.49
C SER A 211 -20.01 17.48 -7.43
N GLN A 212 -18.97 16.65 -7.44
CA GLN A 212 -18.78 15.60 -6.44
C GLN A 212 -18.53 16.17 -5.04
N ILE A 213 -17.85 17.31 -4.92
CA ILE A 213 -17.70 18.01 -3.63
C ILE A 213 -19.06 18.49 -3.14
N ILE A 214 -19.84 19.13 -4.01
CA ILE A 214 -21.20 19.59 -3.68
C ILE A 214 -22.07 18.41 -3.24
N ASP A 215 -22.04 17.30 -3.98
CA ASP A 215 -22.81 16.10 -3.67
C ASP A 215 -22.37 15.49 -2.35
N ALA A 216 -21.05 15.36 -2.09
CA ALA A 216 -20.53 14.84 -0.82
C ALA A 216 -20.99 15.67 0.39
N LEU A 217 -20.94 17.00 0.26
CA LEU A 217 -21.33 17.94 1.32
C LEU A 217 -22.85 18.06 1.54
N THR A 218 -23.66 17.56 0.60
CA THR A 218 -25.13 17.60 0.67
C THR A 218 -25.77 16.23 0.88
N ASN A 219 -24.96 15.16 0.93
CA ASN A 219 -25.45 13.80 1.05
C ASN A 219 -25.74 13.41 2.50
N GLU A 220 -27.02 13.17 2.78
CA GLU A 220 -27.54 12.74 4.08
C GLU A 220 -26.88 11.44 4.60
N LYS A 221 -26.45 10.55 3.71
CA LYS A 221 -25.81 9.26 4.08
C LYS A 221 -24.37 9.40 4.57
N VAL A 222 -23.73 10.54 4.28
CA VAL A 222 -22.35 10.84 4.69
C VAL A 222 -22.31 11.61 6.01
N GLY A 223 -23.47 12.03 6.53
CA GLY A 223 -23.62 12.68 7.83
C GLY A 223 -23.60 14.21 7.80
N TYR A 224 -23.41 14.83 6.63
CA TYR A 224 -23.52 16.27 6.45
C TYR A 224 -24.94 16.68 6.06
N GLN A 225 -25.52 17.64 6.78
CA GLN A 225 -26.85 18.22 6.50
C GLN A 225 -26.74 19.70 6.09
N PHE A 226 -25.73 20.06 5.30
CA PHE A 226 -25.57 21.45 4.88
C PHE A 226 -26.60 21.82 3.81
N ASN A 227 -27.09 23.07 3.87
CA ASN A 227 -27.98 23.60 2.86
C ASN A 227 -27.30 23.58 1.48
N LYS A 228 -27.91 22.91 0.50
CA LYS A 228 -27.36 22.79 -0.86
C LYS A 228 -27.04 24.12 -1.53
N GLY A 229 -27.88 25.14 -1.33
CA GLY A 229 -27.63 26.47 -1.86
C GLY A 229 -26.38 27.12 -1.26
N ASP A 230 -26.16 26.95 0.03
CA ASP A 230 -24.96 27.46 0.73
C ASP A 230 -23.71 26.70 0.30
N VAL A 231 -23.79 25.37 0.17
CA VAL A 231 -22.69 24.54 -0.33
C VAL A 231 -22.25 25.00 -1.72
N VAL A 232 -23.18 25.11 -2.68
CA VAL A 232 -22.88 25.53 -4.06
C VAL A 232 -22.19 26.90 -4.08
N ARG A 233 -22.70 27.89 -3.33
CA ARG A 233 -22.09 29.22 -3.29
C ARG A 233 -20.67 29.21 -2.74
N ASN A 234 -20.44 28.49 -1.65
CA ASN A 234 -19.14 28.48 -0.98
C ASN A 234 -18.09 27.64 -1.72
N VAL A 235 -18.49 26.50 -2.29
CA VAL A 235 -17.61 25.73 -3.18
C VAL A 235 -17.18 26.60 -4.36
N ARG A 236 -18.12 27.25 -5.06
CA ARG A 236 -17.80 28.15 -6.18
C ARG A 236 -16.96 29.34 -5.77
N ALA A 237 -17.20 29.94 -4.60
CA ALA A 237 -16.38 31.03 -4.10
C ALA A 237 -14.91 30.58 -3.93
N VAL A 238 -14.67 29.38 -3.40
CA VAL A 238 -13.33 28.81 -3.25
C VAL A 238 -12.71 28.48 -4.62
N VAL A 239 -13.44 27.83 -5.53
CA VAL A 239 -12.92 27.57 -6.89
C VAL A 239 -12.57 28.88 -7.59
N LEU A 240 -13.41 29.90 -7.51
CA LEU A 240 -13.16 31.19 -8.15
C LEU A 240 -11.91 31.87 -7.59
N LEU A 241 -11.71 31.84 -6.27
CA LEU A 241 -10.50 32.39 -5.65
C LEU A 241 -9.26 31.63 -6.13
N LEU A 242 -9.29 30.29 -6.12
CA LEU A 242 -8.21 29.43 -6.62
C LEU A 242 -7.94 29.65 -8.11
N GLY A 243 -9.00 29.65 -8.92
CA GLY A 243 -9.01 29.93 -10.35
C GLY A 243 -8.61 31.35 -10.69
N SER A 244 -8.66 32.30 -9.76
CA SER A 244 -8.11 33.65 -9.95
C SER A 244 -6.62 33.77 -9.59
N GLY A 245 -6.04 32.69 -9.04
CA GLY A 245 -4.65 32.61 -8.61
C GLY A 245 -4.39 33.06 -7.16
N GLU A 246 -5.42 33.12 -6.31
CA GLU A 246 -5.22 33.41 -4.88
C GLU A 246 -4.44 32.30 -4.17
N LYS A 247 -3.68 32.70 -3.15
CA LYS A 247 -2.92 31.74 -2.33
C LYS A 247 -3.86 30.93 -1.45
N TYR A 248 -3.56 29.64 -1.29
CA TYR A 248 -4.29 28.74 -0.38
C TYR A 248 -4.32 29.26 1.07
N SER A 249 -3.19 29.80 1.55
CA SER A 249 -3.11 30.45 2.87
C SER A 249 -4.06 31.65 3.01
N THR A 250 -4.22 32.46 1.95
CA THR A 250 -5.19 33.57 1.93
C THR A 250 -6.62 33.03 2.02
N ILE A 251 -6.94 31.99 1.25
CA ILE A 251 -8.27 31.36 1.25
C ILE A 251 -8.58 30.76 2.61
N SER A 252 -7.64 30.04 3.24
CA SER A 252 -7.81 29.53 4.60
C SER A 252 -8.07 30.64 5.61
N ASN A 253 -7.38 31.78 5.49
CA ASN A 253 -7.65 32.92 6.35
C ASN A 253 -9.05 33.52 6.12
N LEU A 254 -9.49 33.64 4.86
CA LEU A 254 -10.85 34.06 4.53
C LEU A 254 -11.89 33.10 5.11
N ILE A 255 -11.65 31.78 5.03
CA ILE A 255 -12.52 30.74 5.59
C ILE A 255 -12.57 30.83 7.11
N ALA A 256 -11.40 30.85 7.77
CA ALA A 256 -11.30 30.88 9.22
C ALA A 256 -11.94 32.15 9.82
N THR A 257 -11.82 33.30 9.14
CA THR A 257 -12.41 34.56 9.60
C THR A 257 -13.86 34.75 9.18
N SER A 258 -14.39 33.88 8.30
CA SER A 258 -15.75 34.06 7.79
C SER A 258 -16.82 33.70 8.81
N LYS A 259 -17.87 34.52 8.87
CA LYS A 259 -19.08 34.27 9.66
C LYS A 259 -20.32 34.41 8.80
N GLN A 260 -21.35 33.62 9.12
CA GLN A 260 -22.63 33.75 8.45
C GLN A 260 -23.28 35.08 8.86
N ASN A 261 -23.47 35.96 7.89
CA ASN A 261 -24.25 37.18 8.06
C ASN A 261 -25.74 36.79 8.04
N GLN A 262 -26.46 37.05 9.14
CA GLN A 262 -27.87 36.65 9.26
C GLN A 262 -28.82 37.42 8.34
N VAL A 263 -28.44 38.61 7.87
CA VAL A 263 -29.27 39.45 7.01
C VAL A 263 -29.10 39.06 5.54
N SER A 264 -27.85 38.89 5.09
CA SER A 264 -27.56 38.54 3.70
C SER A 264 -27.51 37.02 3.44
N HIS A 265 -27.52 36.20 4.49
CA HIS A 265 -27.29 34.75 4.44
C HIS A 265 -25.97 34.36 3.74
N LYS A 266 -24.97 35.25 3.76
CA LYS A 266 -23.63 35.03 3.16
C LYS A 266 -22.57 34.84 4.23
N TYR A 267 -21.56 34.03 3.92
CA TYR A 267 -20.33 33.88 4.68
C TYR A 267 -19.32 34.94 4.26
N LEU A 268 -19.13 35.94 5.13
CA LEU A 268 -18.24 37.06 4.90
C LEU A 268 -17.00 36.96 5.78
N PRO A 269 -15.77 37.22 5.28
CA PRO A 269 -15.48 37.91 4.01
C PRO A 269 -15.35 37.05 2.75
N LEU A 270 -15.38 35.71 2.83
CA LEU A 270 -15.10 34.81 1.70
C LEU A 270 -15.93 35.14 0.44
N GLU A 271 -17.26 35.16 0.56
CA GLU A 271 -18.16 35.39 -0.58
C GLU A 271 -17.99 36.80 -1.17
N LYS A 272 -17.60 37.80 -0.36
CA LYS A 272 -17.37 39.18 -0.83
C LYS A 272 -16.14 39.28 -1.72
N GLU A 273 -15.06 38.57 -1.40
CA GLU A 273 -13.86 38.59 -2.25
C GLU A 273 -14.11 37.85 -3.57
N ALA A 274 -14.86 36.74 -3.53
CA ALA A 274 -15.32 36.05 -4.74
C ALA A 274 -16.20 36.96 -5.62
N GLU A 275 -17.17 37.67 -5.05
CA GLU A 275 -18.02 38.63 -5.80
C GLU A 275 -17.21 39.76 -6.43
N LYS A 276 -16.14 40.21 -5.77
CA LYS A 276 -15.25 41.24 -6.32
C LYS A 276 -14.56 40.72 -7.58
N ILE A 277 -14.12 39.46 -7.60
CA ILE A 277 -13.53 38.84 -8.80
C ILE A 277 -14.57 38.79 -9.92
N LEU A 278 -15.78 38.29 -9.64
CA LEU A 278 -16.86 38.23 -10.64
C LEU A 278 -17.12 39.60 -11.28
N LYS A 279 -17.22 40.66 -10.47
CA LYS A 279 -17.44 42.03 -10.96
C LYS A 279 -16.25 42.62 -11.70
N THR A 280 -15.03 42.29 -11.27
CA THR A 280 -13.81 42.84 -11.88
C THR A 280 -13.59 42.28 -13.28
N PHE A 281 -13.94 41.01 -13.49
CA PHE A 281 -13.74 40.30 -14.76
C PHE A 281 -15.03 40.11 -15.57
N ASP A 282 -16.16 40.65 -15.08
CA ASP A 282 -17.50 40.52 -15.66
C ASP A 282 -17.89 39.07 -16.01
N LEU A 283 -17.65 38.16 -15.07
CA LEU A 283 -17.82 36.71 -15.28
C LEU A 283 -19.28 36.30 -15.11
N ASP A 284 -19.84 35.70 -16.15
CA ASP A 284 -21.19 35.13 -16.10
C ASP A 284 -21.19 33.69 -15.53
N SER A 285 -22.33 33.00 -15.61
CA SER A 285 -22.45 31.63 -15.11
C SER A 285 -21.73 30.58 -15.97
N LEU A 286 -21.57 30.82 -17.27
CA LEU A 286 -20.83 29.95 -18.18
C LEU A 286 -19.32 30.11 -17.94
N ASP A 287 -18.85 31.34 -17.72
CA ASP A 287 -17.45 31.60 -17.39
C ASP A 287 -17.04 30.92 -16.07
N GLN A 288 -17.94 30.93 -15.07
CA GLN A 288 -17.73 30.20 -13.81
C GLN A 288 -17.61 28.69 -14.02
N GLN A 289 -18.45 28.10 -14.88
CA GLN A 289 -18.34 26.68 -15.23
C GLN A 289 -17.04 26.36 -15.98
N ALA A 290 -16.60 27.26 -16.86
CA ALA A 290 -15.31 27.12 -17.54
C ALA A 290 -14.14 27.17 -16.54
N LEU A 291 -14.19 28.08 -15.56
CA LEU A 291 -13.18 28.16 -14.48
C LEU A 291 -13.16 26.90 -13.61
N ASP A 292 -14.31 26.30 -13.31
CA ASP A 292 -14.39 25.02 -12.61
C ASP A 292 -13.63 23.92 -13.39
N TYR A 293 -13.86 23.84 -14.71
CA TYR A 293 -13.21 22.87 -15.59
C TYR A 293 -11.70 23.13 -15.73
N ILE A 294 -11.30 24.37 -15.96
CA ILE A 294 -9.90 24.80 -16.04
C ILE A 294 -9.15 24.46 -14.74
N TYR A 295 -9.77 24.71 -13.59
CA TYR A 295 -9.17 24.37 -12.30
C TYR A 295 -8.97 22.86 -12.14
N GLN A 296 -9.97 22.05 -12.52
CA GLN A 296 -9.86 20.59 -12.50
C GLN A 296 -8.72 20.09 -13.39
N MET A 297 -8.66 20.51 -14.66
CA MET A 297 -7.59 20.12 -15.58
C MET A 297 -6.22 20.55 -15.08
N TYR A 298 -6.13 21.77 -14.55
CA TYR A 298 -4.89 22.28 -13.98
C TYR A 298 -4.36 21.36 -12.88
N VAL A 299 -5.22 21.00 -11.94
CA VAL A 299 -4.85 20.10 -10.84
C VAL A 299 -4.41 18.73 -11.38
N THR A 300 -5.18 18.16 -12.31
CA THR A 300 -4.82 16.88 -12.96
C THR A 300 -3.43 16.97 -13.57
N ASN A 301 -3.12 18.06 -14.28
CA ASN A 301 -1.79 18.28 -14.84
C ASN A 301 -0.70 18.40 -13.77
N GLN A 302 -0.95 19.04 -12.63
CA GLN A 302 0.03 19.08 -11.53
C GLN A 302 0.31 17.70 -10.94
N ARG A 303 -0.73 16.87 -10.82
CA ARG A 303 -0.64 15.47 -10.37
C ARG A 303 0.19 14.64 -11.34
N LEU A 304 -0.18 14.63 -12.62
CA LEU A 304 0.52 13.89 -13.68
C LEU A 304 1.98 14.36 -13.82
N LYS A 305 2.25 15.67 -13.71
CA LYS A 305 3.62 16.20 -13.65
C LYS A 305 4.41 15.65 -12.49
N ALA A 306 3.85 15.63 -11.29
CA ALA A 306 4.56 15.13 -10.11
C ALA A 306 4.82 13.61 -10.20
N GLN A 307 3.88 12.86 -10.76
CA GLN A 307 4.03 11.44 -11.05
C GLN A 307 5.11 11.19 -12.12
N LEU A 308 5.10 11.96 -13.21
CA LEU A 308 6.15 11.86 -14.25
C LEU A 308 7.52 12.21 -13.67
N LEU A 309 7.60 13.26 -12.83
CA LEU A 309 8.83 13.63 -12.12
C LEU A 309 9.33 12.54 -11.18
N LEU A 310 8.45 11.67 -10.66
CA LEU A 310 8.86 10.50 -9.88
C LEU A 310 9.66 9.55 -10.76
N PHE A 311 9.14 9.19 -11.93
CA PHE A 311 9.83 8.32 -12.89
C PHE A 311 11.12 8.93 -13.43
N GLU A 312 11.10 10.21 -13.84
CA GLU A 312 12.30 10.92 -14.27
C GLU A 312 13.39 10.93 -13.16
N THR A 313 12.97 11.03 -11.89
CA THR A 313 13.93 10.99 -10.77
C THR A 313 14.44 9.58 -10.50
N LEU A 314 13.60 8.55 -10.69
CA LEU A 314 14.06 7.16 -10.62
C LEU A 314 15.11 6.88 -11.69
N ASP A 315 14.90 7.31 -12.94
CA ASP A 315 15.88 7.14 -14.03
C ASP A 315 17.22 7.83 -13.75
N GLU A 316 17.19 9.02 -13.17
CA GLU A 316 18.40 9.75 -12.83
C GLU A 316 19.20 9.08 -11.70
N GLU A 317 18.52 8.48 -10.72
CA GLU A 317 19.14 7.91 -9.52
C GLU A 317 19.49 6.43 -9.68
N PHE A 318 18.70 5.68 -10.44
CA PHE A 318 18.79 4.23 -10.54
C PHE A 318 18.75 3.78 -12.00
N LYS A 319 19.85 3.19 -12.46
CA LYS A 319 19.89 2.62 -13.81
C LYS A 319 18.91 1.45 -13.91
N LEU A 320 18.04 1.50 -14.92
CA LEU A 320 17.03 0.48 -15.16
C LEU A 320 17.61 -0.95 -15.23
N ASP A 321 18.75 -1.12 -15.92
CA ASP A 321 19.43 -2.41 -16.02
C ASP A 321 19.93 -2.94 -14.67
N ASP A 322 20.37 -2.05 -13.77
CA ASP A 322 20.84 -2.44 -12.45
C ASP A 322 19.65 -2.83 -11.56
N LEU A 323 18.54 -2.08 -11.63
CA LEU A 323 17.29 -2.45 -10.98
C LEU A 323 16.75 -3.79 -11.49
N LYS A 324 16.79 -4.02 -12.80
CA LYS A 324 16.37 -5.28 -13.41
C LYS A 324 17.22 -6.45 -12.91
N LYS A 325 18.55 -6.33 -12.92
CA LYS A 325 19.47 -7.36 -12.39
C LYS A 325 19.26 -7.61 -10.90
N ALA A 326 19.06 -6.56 -10.11
CA ALA A 326 18.77 -6.69 -8.69
C ALA A 326 17.44 -7.45 -8.48
N LYS A 327 16.41 -7.11 -9.24
CA LYS A 327 15.12 -7.80 -9.26
C LYS A 327 15.26 -9.28 -9.61
N GLU A 328 15.99 -9.60 -10.67
CA GLU A 328 16.28 -10.97 -11.08
C GLU A 328 17.02 -11.76 -9.98
N ALA A 329 18.04 -11.17 -9.37
CA ALA A 329 18.82 -11.82 -8.32
C ALA A 329 17.99 -12.15 -7.07
N VAL A 330 17.16 -11.20 -6.60
CA VAL A 330 16.27 -11.42 -5.46
C VAL A 330 15.22 -12.47 -5.77
N LEU A 331 14.66 -12.48 -6.98
CA LEU A 331 13.65 -13.46 -7.39
C LEU A 331 14.23 -14.87 -7.53
N GLN A 332 15.45 -15.00 -8.05
CA GLN A 332 16.20 -16.27 -8.03
C GLN A 332 16.49 -16.76 -6.60
N GLY A 333 16.57 -15.85 -5.63
CA GLY A 333 16.86 -16.15 -4.23
C GLY A 333 15.65 -16.52 -3.36
N ARG A 334 14.44 -16.57 -3.93
CA ARG A 334 13.19 -16.77 -3.19
C ARG A 334 12.43 -18.01 -3.66
N ILE A 335 11.78 -18.65 -2.69
CA ILE A 335 10.67 -19.57 -2.94
C ILE A 335 9.41 -18.72 -2.87
N VAL A 336 8.70 -18.60 -3.99
CA VAL A 336 7.50 -17.78 -4.12
C VAL A 336 6.29 -18.66 -3.84
N ARG A 337 5.43 -18.22 -2.92
CA ARG A 337 4.14 -18.88 -2.71
C ARG A 337 3.14 -18.34 -3.70
N SER A 338 2.32 -19.22 -4.26
CA SER A 338 1.22 -18.78 -5.09
C SER A 338 0.19 -18.02 -4.24
N GLN A 339 -0.35 -16.92 -4.79
CA GLN A 339 -1.46 -16.19 -4.15
C GLN A 339 -2.79 -16.95 -4.30
N TYR A 340 -2.88 -17.78 -5.33
CA TYR A 340 -4.01 -18.62 -5.67
C TYR A 340 -3.57 -20.08 -5.70
N GLU A 341 -4.51 -21.00 -5.58
CA GLU A 341 -4.18 -22.42 -5.61
C GLU A 341 -4.48 -22.99 -6.98
N TYR A 342 -3.69 -23.97 -7.40
CA TYR A 342 -3.95 -24.71 -8.63
C TYR A 342 -4.39 -26.12 -8.29
N ASP A 343 -5.49 -26.58 -8.89
CA ASP A 343 -5.97 -27.95 -8.72
C ASP A 343 -5.08 -28.96 -9.45
N ASP A 344 -5.44 -30.25 -9.42
CA ASP A 344 -4.67 -31.32 -10.07
C ASP A 344 -4.71 -31.24 -11.61
N GLU A 345 -5.60 -30.42 -12.19
CA GLU A 345 -5.68 -30.11 -13.62
C GLU A 345 -4.88 -28.84 -13.98
N GLY A 346 -4.30 -28.17 -12.98
CA GLY A 346 -3.54 -26.95 -13.15
C GLY A 346 -4.41 -25.69 -13.35
N GLN A 347 -5.70 -25.77 -13.02
CA GLN A 347 -6.64 -24.66 -13.07
C GLN A 347 -6.68 -23.89 -11.75
N LEU A 348 -6.99 -22.61 -11.83
CA LEU A 348 -7.09 -21.72 -10.67
C LEU A 348 -8.28 -22.13 -9.78
N ASP A 349 -8.01 -22.45 -8.52
CA ASP A 349 -9.00 -22.64 -7.47
C ASP A 349 -8.96 -21.48 -6.47
N GLU A 350 -9.90 -20.55 -6.62
CA GLU A 350 -10.04 -19.39 -5.73
C GLU A 350 -10.62 -19.76 -4.35
N SER A 351 -11.21 -20.95 -4.19
CA SER A 351 -11.93 -21.33 -2.98
C SER A 351 -11.02 -21.73 -1.80
N HIS A 352 -9.73 -21.98 -2.09
CA HIS A 352 -8.77 -22.44 -1.09
C HIS A 352 -7.60 -21.49 -0.81
N ALA A 353 -7.57 -20.27 -1.38
CA ALA A 353 -6.48 -19.30 -1.24
C ALA A 353 -5.74 -19.32 0.13
N GLY A 354 -4.52 -19.86 0.13
CA GLY A 354 -3.61 -19.86 1.27
C GLY A 354 -3.69 -21.08 2.21
N LYS A 355 -4.44 -22.13 1.83
CA LYS A 355 -4.60 -23.37 2.63
C LYS A 355 -3.69 -24.52 2.17
N LEU A 356 -3.22 -24.53 0.92
CA LEU A 356 -2.39 -25.58 0.35
C LEU A 356 -0.90 -25.22 0.25
N LEU A 357 -0.08 -26.26 0.18
CA LEU A 357 1.37 -26.26 0.32
C LEU A 357 2.12 -26.08 -1.00
N GLN A 358 1.59 -25.24 -1.90
CA GLN A 358 2.17 -24.99 -3.22
C GLN A 358 3.19 -23.85 -3.18
N ALA A 359 4.27 -24.03 -3.92
CA ALA A 359 5.35 -23.06 -4.02
C ALA A 359 6.06 -23.18 -5.38
N SER A 360 6.72 -22.09 -5.77
CA SER A 360 7.43 -22.00 -7.03
C SER A 360 8.82 -21.40 -6.83
N ILE A 361 9.77 -21.86 -7.63
CA ILE A 361 11.05 -21.16 -7.83
C ILE A 361 11.11 -20.60 -9.25
N CYS A 362 11.83 -19.49 -9.43
CA CYS A 362 12.02 -18.84 -10.72
C CYS A 362 13.50 -18.92 -11.12
N PRO A 363 13.92 -19.93 -11.91
CA PRO A 363 15.31 -20.10 -12.32
C PRO A 363 15.86 -18.95 -13.17
N MET A 364 14.99 -18.28 -13.94
CA MET A 364 15.30 -17.16 -14.85
C MET A 364 16.42 -17.51 -15.83
N ASP A 365 16.15 -18.45 -16.72
CA ASP A 365 17.03 -18.85 -17.81
C ASP A 365 16.24 -19.06 -19.11
N LYS A 366 16.88 -19.59 -20.16
CA LYS A 366 16.24 -19.77 -21.46
C LYS A 366 15.00 -20.67 -21.39
N GLU A 367 14.97 -21.62 -20.47
CA GLU A 367 13.84 -22.52 -20.32
C GLU A 367 12.73 -21.89 -19.48
N PHE A 368 13.12 -21.16 -18.43
CA PHE A 368 12.23 -20.45 -17.52
C PHE A 368 12.46 -18.92 -17.62
N PRO A 369 11.99 -18.25 -18.69
CA PRO A 369 12.20 -16.81 -18.87
C PRO A 369 11.53 -15.94 -17.81
N TYR A 370 12.14 -14.78 -17.61
CA TYR A 370 11.60 -13.62 -16.90
C TYR A 370 11.65 -12.41 -17.82
N ASP A 371 10.60 -11.59 -17.81
CA ASP A 371 10.52 -10.41 -18.66
C ASP A 371 10.39 -9.10 -17.88
N ILE A 372 10.50 -7.99 -18.61
CA ILE A 372 10.42 -6.63 -18.04
C ILE A 372 9.04 -6.31 -17.46
N MET A 373 7.98 -6.98 -17.94
CA MET A 373 6.62 -6.88 -17.41
C MET A 373 6.44 -7.69 -16.12
N GLY A 374 7.50 -8.26 -15.56
CA GLY A 374 7.42 -8.99 -14.30
C GLY A 374 6.89 -10.42 -14.42
N ARG A 375 6.66 -10.92 -15.65
CA ARG A 375 6.16 -12.26 -15.92
C ARG A 375 7.26 -13.28 -15.65
N ARG A 376 6.94 -14.29 -14.87
CA ARG A 376 7.89 -15.30 -14.40
C ARG A 376 7.38 -16.67 -14.78
N THR A 377 8.18 -17.41 -15.52
CA THR A 377 7.98 -18.85 -15.62
C THR A 377 8.90 -19.55 -14.63
N GLY A 378 8.49 -20.71 -14.15
CA GLY A 378 9.22 -21.38 -13.09
C GLY A 378 8.88 -22.84 -12.92
N VAL A 379 9.54 -23.44 -11.92
CA VAL A 379 9.20 -24.78 -11.45
C VAL A 379 8.26 -24.61 -10.27
N THR A 380 7.06 -25.17 -10.39
CA THR A 380 6.06 -25.20 -9.31
C THR A 380 5.98 -26.59 -8.73
N PHE A 381 5.75 -26.67 -7.43
CA PHE A 381 5.69 -27.92 -6.69
C PHE A 381 4.85 -27.78 -5.44
N GLY A 382 4.38 -28.90 -4.91
CA GLY A 382 3.70 -28.94 -3.63
C GLY A 382 2.54 -29.91 -3.65
N PHE A 383 1.63 -29.72 -2.70
CA PHE A 383 0.51 -30.63 -2.52
C PHE A 383 -0.77 -30.08 -3.14
N VAL A 384 -1.44 -30.92 -3.92
CA VAL A 384 -2.75 -30.66 -4.52
C VAL A 384 -3.76 -31.70 -4.04
N MET A 385 -5.03 -31.32 -4.02
CA MET A 385 -6.13 -32.22 -3.71
C MET A 385 -6.57 -32.98 -4.97
N ARG A 386 -6.51 -34.31 -4.94
CA ARG A 386 -7.06 -35.20 -5.97
C ARG A 386 -7.83 -36.32 -5.29
N ASP A 387 -9.09 -36.53 -5.67
CA ASP A 387 -9.93 -37.61 -5.13
C ASP A 387 -9.98 -37.62 -3.57
N ASN A 388 -10.12 -36.45 -2.96
CA ASN A 388 -10.07 -36.24 -1.50
C ASN A 388 -8.75 -36.66 -0.81
N LYS A 389 -7.65 -36.76 -1.57
CA LYS A 389 -6.31 -37.04 -1.05
C LYS A 389 -5.34 -35.94 -1.45
N MET A 390 -4.47 -35.58 -0.51
CA MET A 390 -3.32 -34.71 -0.78
C MET A 390 -2.24 -35.52 -1.49
N ILE A 391 -1.90 -35.11 -2.71
CA ILE A 391 -0.81 -35.71 -3.48
C ILE A 391 0.24 -34.66 -3.80
N PHE A 392 1.51 -35.06 -3.79
CA PHE A 392 2.60 -34.16 -4.18
C PHE A 392 2.70 -34.13 -5.70
N ARG A 393 2.75 -32.94 -6.30
CA ARG A 393 2.99 -32.72 -7.72
C ARG A 393 4.16 -31.76 -7.90
N ILE A 394 4.83 -31.91 -9.04
CA ILE A 394 5.82 -30.98 -9.57
C ILE A 394 5.46 -30.70 -11.02
N GLY A 395 5.75 -29.49 -11.48
CA GLY A 395 5.38 -29.07 -12.81
C GLY A 395 5.98 -27.73 -13.19
N ARG A 396 5.44 -27.18 -14.26
CA ARG A 396 5.85 -25.89 -14.81
C ARG A 396 4.78 -24.85 -14.55
N PHE A 397 5.19 -23.71 -14.01
CA PHE A 397 4.37 -22.52 -13.93
C PHE A 397 4.67 -21.65 -15.15
N ASP A 398 3.64 -21.39 -15.96
CA ASP A 398 3.70 -20.56 -17.16
C ASP A 398 2.87 -19.30 -16.95
N ALA A 399 3.54 -18.14 -16.88
CA ALA A 399 2.91 -16.82 -16.91
C ALA A 399 3.09 -16.20 -18.30
N THR A 400 1.98 -16.02 -19.03
CA THR A 400 1.94 -15.36 -20.34
C THR A 400 1.19 -14.02 -20.25
N ASP A 401 0.96 -13.35 -21.39
CA ASP A 401 0.23 -12.07 -21.43
C ASP A 401 -1.23 -12.18 -20.94
N ASN A 402 -1.87 -13.35 -21.10
CA ASN A 402 -3.32 -13.50 -20.89
C ASN A 402 -3.69 -14.63 -19.91
N SER A 403 -2.71 -15.37 -19.39
CA SER A 403 -2.97 -16.48 -18.47
C SER A 403 -1.78 -16.85 -17.60
N GLU A 404 -2.09 -17.27 -16.39
CA GLU A 404 -1.20 -18.00 -15.50
C GLU A 404 -1.71 -19.43 -15.41
N THR A 405 -0.89 -20.40 -15.81
CA THR A 405 -1.28 -21.81 -15.80
C THR A 405 -0.20 -22.66 -15.17
N VAL A 406 -0.62 -23.71 -14.48
CA VAL A 406 0.28 -24.76 -14.02
C VAL A 406 0.11 -25.98 -14.91
N LYS A 407 1.23 -26.57 -15.33
CA LYS A 407 1.26 -27.86 -16.03
C LYS A 407 1.99 -28.84 -15.15
N TRP A 408 1.22 -29.62 -14.39
CA TRP A 408 1.74 -30.74 -13.62
C TRP A 408 2.23 -31.84 -14.58
N THR A 409 3.31 -32.53 -14.21
CA THR A 409 3.87 -33.62 -15.01
C THR A 409 3.80 -34.94 -14.24
N ASP A 410 3.51 -36.02 -14.97
CA ASP A 410 3.59 -37.41 -14.49
C ASP A 410 4.74 -38.16 -15.18
N ASP A 411 5.47 -37.50 -16.09
CA ASP A 411 6.61 -38.10 -16.80
C ASP A 411 7.84 -38.13 -15.90
N ALA A 412 8.36 -39.33 -15.63
CA ALA A 412 9.48 -39.51 -14.70
C ALA A 412 10.77 -38.80 -15.15
N ASN A 413 11.00 -38.65 -16.47
CA ASN A 413 12.19 -37.95 -16.96
C ASN A 413 12.05 -36.44 -16.74
N ASP A 414 10.87 -35.88 -17.00
CA ASP A 414 10.59 -34.47 -16.76
C ASP A 414 10.60 -34.14 -15.26
N ILE A 415 10.04 -35.00 -14.40
CA ILE A 415 10.15 -34.88 -12.94
C ILE A 415 11.62 -34.81 -12.51
N GLY A 416 12.46 -35.76 -12.96
CA GLY A 416 13.88 -35.79 -12.63
C GLY A 416 14.61 -34.52 -13.09
N ARG A 417 14.30 -34.07 -14.30
CA ARG A 417 14.84 -32.83 -14.88
C ARG A 417 14.45 -31.58 -14.08
N LEU A 418 13.19 -31.48 -13.63
CA LEU A 418 12.72 -30.36 -12.80
C LEU A 418 13.39 -30.35 -11.42
N PHE A 419 13.64 -31.51 -10.81
CA PHE A 419 14.46 -31.60 -9.59
C PHE A 419 15.90 -31.15 -9.82
N ASP A 420 16.50 -31.50 -10.95
CA ASP A 420 17.85 -31.04 -11.30
C ASP A 420 17.91 -29.52 -11.46
N VAL A 421 16.90 -28.90 -12.06
CA VAL A 421 16.78 -27.43 -12.13
C VAL A 421 16.73 -26.83 -10.73
N ILE A 422 15.89 -27.37 -9.83
CA ILE A 422 15.82 -26.94 -8.43
C ILE A 422 17.19 -27.05 -7.75
N LYS A 423 17.87 -28.18 -7.92
CA LYS A 423 19.19 -28.45 -7.34
C LYS A 423 20.25 -27.47 -7.83
N GLN A 424 20.27 -27.17 -9.13
CA GLN A 424 21.22 -26.20 -9.70
C GLN A 424 21.01 -24.77 -9.19
N LYS A 425 19.77 -24.41 -8.83
CA LYS A 425 19.44 -23.05 -8.33
C LYS A 425 19.43 -22.95 -6.80
N SER A 426 19.48 -24.08 -6.09
CA SER A 426 19.41 -24.18 -4.64
C SER A 426 20.37 -23.25 -3.88
N SER A 427 21.59 -23.08 -4.38
CA SER A 427 22.62 -22.23 -3.75
C SER A 427 22.30 -20.73 -3.82
N LYS A 428 21.44 -20.31 -4.75
CA LYS A 428 20.96 -18.93 -4.84
C LYS A 428 19.80 -18.67 -3.90
N ILE A 429 19.02 -19.70 -3.58
CA ILE A 429 17.84 -19.60 -2.72
C ILE A 429 18.28 -19.36 -1.28
N SER A 430 17.69 -18.34 -0.65
CA SER A 430 17.98 -18.00 0.74
C SER A 430 17.61 -19.14 1.70
N PHE A 431 18.44 -19.35 2.73
CA PHE A 431 18.18 -20.34 3.77
C PHE A 431 16.81 -20.15 4.43
N ASN A 432 16.43 -18.90 4.74
CA ASN A 432 15.12 -18.58 5.35
C ASN A 432 13.94 -19.00 4.46
N GLY A 433 14.05 -18.85 3.14
CA GLY A 433 13.01 -19.31 2.21
C GLY A 433 12.86 -20.84 2.22
N LYS A 434 13.98 -21.57 2.28
CA LYS A 434 13.98 -23.03 2.40
C LYS A 434 13.42 -23.50 3.74
N LEU A 435 13.85 -22.86 4.83
CA LEU A 435 13.38 -23.15 6.20
C LEU A 435 11.87 -22.95 6.33
N ASP A 436 11.34 -21.87 5.77
CA ASP A 436 9.90 -21.60 5.79
C ASP A 436 9.09 -22.67 5.05
N LEU A 437 9.55 -23.09 3.86
CA LEU A 437 8.91 -24.19 3.12
C LEU A 437 8.96 -25.49 3.94
N PHE A 438 10.12 -25.82 4.49
CA PHE A 438 10.32 -27.00 5.34
C PHE A 438 9.39 -26.99 6.55
N ALA A 439 9.33 -25.87 7.27
CA ALA A 439 8.49 -25.70 8.46
C ALA A 439 7.00 -25.87 8.14
N ARG A 440 6.55 -25.47 6.94
CA ARG A 440 5.17 -25.67 6.49
C ARG A 440 4.86 -27.12 6.18
N TYR A 441 5.72 -27.79 5.43
CA TYR A 441 5.50 -29.20 5.08
C TYR A 441 5.51 -30.07 6.34
N ALA A 442 6.43 -29.77 7.26
CA ALA A 442 6.43 -30.36 8.60
C ALA A 442 5.13 -30.01 9.34
N GLY A 443 4.80 -28.73 9.52
CA GLY A 443 3.62 -28.29 10.28
C GLY A 443 2.29 -28.87 9.79
N SER A 444 2.19 -29.24 8.51
CA SER A 444 1.00 -29.87 7.90
C SER A 444 1.04 -31.40 7.82
N ASN A 445 2.04 -32.05 8.43
CA ASN A 445 2.28 -33.50 8.34
C ASN A 445 2.42 -34.02 6.89
N GLN A 446 2.95 -33.19 5.99
CA GLN A 446 3.13 -33.52 4.57
C GLN A 446 4.59 -33.82 4.22
N ILE A 447 5.30 -34.48 5.14
CA ILE A 447 6.64 -34.99 4.87
C ILE A 447 6.53 -36.46 4.45
N ASN A 448 6.64 -36.68 3.15
CA ASN A 448 6.71 -37.99 2.51
C ASN A 448 7.95 -38.10 1.61
N GLU A 449 8.14 -39.25 0.96
CA GLU A 449 9.30 -39.50 0.10
C GLU A 449 9.50 -38.42 -0.98
N GLU A 450 8.43 -37.97 -1.64
CA GLU A 450 8.49 -36.99 -2.72
C GLU A 450 8.85 -35.58 -2.23
N SER A 451 8.22 -35.13 -1.13
CA SER A 451 8.60 -33.87 -0.49
C SER A 451 10.03 -33.90 0.06
N MET A 452 10.53 -35.06 0.48
CA MET A 452 11.92 -35.22 0.91
C MET A 452 12.89 -35.19 -0.27
N LYS A 453 12.53 -35.73 -1.44
CA LYS A 453 13.29 -35.56 -2.69
C LYS A 453 13.42 -34.08 -3.03
N LEU A 454 12.33 -33.32 -2.93
CA LEU A 454 12.35 -31.86 -3.11
C LEU A 454 13.27 -31.16 -2.11
N LEU A 455 13.15 -31.45 -0.81
CA LEU A 455 13.94 -30.80 0.22
C LEU A 455 15.44 -31.07 0.03
N ARG A 456 15.83 -32.29 -0.37
CA ARG A 456 17.22 -32.65 -0.75
C ARG A 456 17.69 -31.99 -2.05
N ALA A 457 16.77 -31.66 -2.97
CA ALA A 457 17.11 -30.85 -4.12
C ALA A 457 17.33 -29.37 -3.72
N LEU A 458 16.56 -28.85 -2.76
CA LEU A 458 16.64 -27.45 -2.32
C LEU A 458 17.78 -27.14 -1.35
N ALA A 459 18.24 -28.13 -0.57
CA ALA A 459 19.15 -27.90 0.53
C ALA A 459 20.24 -28.98 0.60
N SER A 460 21.45 -28.57 0.97
CA SER A 460 22.51 -29.50 1.36
C SER A 460 22.15 -30.25 2.65
N ASP A 461 22.82 -31.36 2.92
CA ASP A 461 22.61 -32.14 4.15
C ASP A 461 22.83 -31.29 5.41
N ASP A 462 23.83 -30.39 5.41
CA ASP A 462 24.09 -29.47 6.52
C ASP A 462 22.98 -28.43 6.68
N GLU A 463 22.45 -27.88 5.58
CA GLU A 463 21.31 -26.98 5.61
C GLU A 463 20.05 -27.69 6.11
N LEU A 464 19.80 -28.94 5.71
CA LEU A 464 18.69 -29.74 6.22
C LEU A 464 18.83 -30.01 7.72
N LYS A 465 20.01 -30.42 8.19
CA LYS A 465 20.30 -30.56 9.63
C LYS A 465 19.99 -29.27 10.38
N LYS A 466 20.44 -28.12 9.84
CA LYS A 466 20.19 -26.80 10.42
C LYS A 466 18.71 -26.44 10.43
N MET A 467 17.96 -26.68 9.34
CA MET A 467 16.52 -26.41 9.29
C MET A 467 15.74 -27.25 10.30
N VAL A 468 16.08 -28.53 10.43
CA VAL A 468 15.47 -29.40 11.43
C VAL A 468 15.76 -28.86 12.83
N ALA A 469 17.01 -28.49 13.13
CA ALA A 469 17.39 -27.91 14.42
C ALA A 469 16.65 -26.60 14.72
N GLU A 470 16.55 -25.67 13.75
CA GLU A 470 15.83 -24.40 13.91
C GLU A 470 14.33 -24.60 14.10
N CYS A 471 13.71 -25.53 13.35
CA CYS A 471 12.32 -25.91 13.59
C CYS A 471 12.17 -26.42 15.03
N ILE A 472 12.98 -27.39 15.45
CA ILE A 472 12.89 -27.97 16.80
C ILE A 472 13.03 -26.88 17.87
N GLN A 473 13.98 -25.95 17.71
CA GLN A 473 14.15 -24.82 18.63
C GLN A 473 12.91 -23.90 18.67
N PHE A 474 12.30 -23.60 17.52
CA PHE A 474 11.06 -22.82 17.44
C PHE A 474 9.89 -23.52 18.15
N TYR A 475 9.78 -24.84 18.02
CA TYR A 475 8.74 -25.59 18.73
C TYR A 475 9.05 -25.74 20.22
N ASP A 476 10.31 -25.78 20.63
CA ASP A 476 10.73 -25.82 22.04
C ASP A 476 10.43 -24.50 22.78
N SER A 477 10.63 -23.36 22.12
CA SER A 477 10.25 -22.06 22.71
C SER A 477 8.74 -21.92 22.86
N THR A 478 7.99 -22.37 21.85
CA THR A 478 6.52 -22.45 21.93
C THR A 478 6.07 -23.40 23.05
N PHE A 479 6.78 -24.51 23.24
CA PHE A 479 6.50 -25.49 24.30
C PHE A 479 6.75 -24.93 25.70
N THR A 480 7.89 -24.27 25.90
CA THR A 480 8.22 -23.61 27.18
C THR A 480 7.15 -22.59 27.55
N TRP A 481 6.73 -21.77 26.58
CA TRP A 481 5.64 -20.82 26.77
C TRP A 481 4.30 -21.48 27.13
N VAL A 482 3.91 -22.57 26.44
CA VAL A 482 2.68 -23.32 26.78
C VAL A 482 2.78 -23.93 28.18
N LEU A 483 3.91 -24.51 28.59
CA LEU A 483 4.07 -25.05 29.94
C LEU A 483 3.98 -23.96 31.01
N GLU A 484 4.61 -22.81 30.79
CA GLU A 484 4.51 -21.65 31.68
C GLU A 484 3.07 -21.14 31.77
N GLU A 485 2.36 -21.08 30.63
CA GLU A 485 0.95 -20.72 30.57
C GLU A 485 0.09 -21.73 31.36
N LEU A 486 0.32 -23.03 31.19
CA LEU A 486 -0.38 -24.08 31.93
C LEU A 486 -0.09 -24.06 33.44
N GLN A 487 1.15 -23.81 33.84
CA GLN A 487 1.52 -23.62 35.24
C GLN A 487 0.85 -22.38 35.84
N SER A 488 0.72 -21.29 35.08
CA SER A 488 0.01 -20.08 35.50
C SER A 488 -1.52 -20.27 35.59
N MET A 489 -2.08 -21.14 34.74
CA MET A 489 -3.51 -21.47 34.69
C MET A 489 -3.95 -22.46 35.77
N GLY A 490 -3.03 -23.04 36.55
CA GLY A 490 -3.31 -23.91 37.70
C GLY A 490 -4.19 -23.29 38.79
N HIS A 491 -4.59 -22.02 38.66
CA HIS A 491 -5.51 -21.31 39.54
C HIS A 491 -6.94 -21.12 38.98
N TYR A 492 -7.24 -21.49 37.73
CA TYR A 492 -8.57 -21.31 37.12
C TYR A 492 -9.11 -22.58 36.44
N GLY A 493 -10.19 -23.15 36.99
CA GLY A 493 -11.14 -24.06 36.31
C GLY A 493 -10.56 -25.32 35.64
N ALA A 494 -10.49 -26.43 36.40
CA ALA A 494 -9.88 -27.70 35.97
C ALA A 494 -10.44 -28.33 34.67
N GLU A 495 -11.72 -28.15 34.34
CA GLU A 495 -12.35 -28.84 33.19
C GLU A 495 -12.08 -28.17 31.83
N TYR A 496 -12.08 -26.84 31.76
CA TYR A 496 -11.76 -26.11 30.52
C TYR A 496 -10.27 -26.23 30.17
N VAL A 497 -9.42 -26.15 31.20
CA VAL A 497 -7.97 -26.31 31.07
C VAL A 497 -7.63 -27.73 30.61
N ALA A 498 -8.27 -28.78 31.14
CA ALA A 498 -8.02 -30.16 30.72
C ALA A 498 -8.33 -30.43 29.23
N GLY A 499 -9.39 -29.81 28.68
CA GLY A 499 -9.76 -29.94 27.27
C GLY A 499 -8.74 -29.32 26.31
N GLU A 500 -8.29 -28.10 26.60
CA GLU A 500 -7.27 -27.40 25.78
C GLU A 500 -5.87 -27.99 25.98
N VAL A 501 -5.51 -28.40 27.19
CA VAL A 501 -4.29 -29.16 27.48
C VAL A 501 -4.25 -30.43 26.63
N LYS A 502 -5.33 -31.23 26.64
CA LYS A 502 -5.38 -32.48 25.87
C LYS A 502 -5.25 -32.27 24.37
N LYS A 503 -5.88 -31.23 23.81
CA LYS A 503 -5.71 -30.87 22.38
C LYS A 503 -4.27 -30.47 22.07
N LYS A 504 -3.66 -29.60 22.89
CA LYS A 504 -2.27 -29.15 22.74
C LYS A 504 -1.30 -30.35 22.86
N LEU A 505 -1.52 -31.27 23.79
CA LEU A 505 -0.74 -32.50 23.98
C LEU A 505 -0.89 -33.52 22.84
N GLN A 506 -2.09 -33.64 22.24
CA GLN A 506 -2.31 -34.54 21.11
C GLN A 506 -1.69 -34.00 19.82
N ALA A 507 -1.81 -32.69 19.56
CA ALA A 507 -1.07 -32.03 18.49
C ALA A 507 0.45 -32.16 18.69
N TYR A 508 0.90 -32.15 19.94
CA TYR A 508 2.29 -32.36 20.33
C TYR A 508 2.79 -33.78 20.01
N LYS A 509 2.03 -34.83 20.37
CA LYS A 509 2.38 -36.22 20.06
C LYS A 509 2.49 -36.47 18.54
N GLN A 510 1.56 -35.92 17.77
CA GLN A 510 1.59 -36.00 16.30
C GLN A 510 2.83 -35.31 15.71
N ARG A 511 3.30 -34.21 16.32
CA ARG A 511 4.51 -33.51 15.90
C ARG A 511 5.78 -34.30 16.25
N VAL A 512 5.85 -34.96 17.40
CA VAL A 512 6.97 -35.86 17.76
C VAL A 512 7.04 -37.06 16.81
N GLU A 513 5.90 -37.68 16.50
CA GLU A 513 5.83 -38.78 15.52
C GLU A 513 6.26 -38.33 14.12
N LEU A 514 5.89 -37.10 13.73
CA LEU A 514 6.37 -36.45 12.51
C LEU A 514 7.88 -36.22 12.55
N TYR A 515 8.45 -35.76 13.67
CA TYR A 515 9.90 -35.60 13.84
C TYR A 515 10.64 -36.91 13.69
N GLU A 516 10.16 -37.96 14.35
CA GLU A 516 10.74 -39.30 14.24
C GLU A 516 10.65 -39.83 12.79
N SER A 517 9.58 -39.51 12.06
CA SER A 517 9.41 -39.83 10.64
C SER A 517 10.38 -39.03 9.73
N LEU A 518 10.51 -37.72 9.97
CA LEU A 518 11.43 -36.80 9.31
C LEU A 518 12.88 -37.25 9.44
N VAL A 519 13.28 -37.57 10.68
CA VAL A 519 14.61 -38.06 11.04
C VAL A 519 14.90 -39.40 10.34
N LYS A 520 13.92 -40.32 10.26
CA LYS A 520 14.06 -41.57 9.49
C LYS A 520 14.19 -41.34 7.97
N GLY A 521 13.52 -40.33 7.42
CA GLY A 521 13.56 -39.99 5.98
C GLY A 521 14.84 -39.27 5.51
N LEU A 522 15.62 -38.69 6.44
CA LEU A 522 16.87 -37.99 6.13
C LEU A 522 18.07 -38.92 5.90
N GLY A 523 17.91 -40.23 6.13
CA GLY A 523 18.98 -41.22 5.98
C GLY A 523 19.79 -41.40 7.26
N LYS A 524 20.47 -42.54 7.38
CA LYS A 524 21.01 -43.07 8.65
C LYS A 524 21.98 -42.09 9.35
N ASP A 525 22.82 -41.40 8.59
CA ASP A 525 23.89 -40.54 9.13
C ASP A 525 23.38 -39.20 9.67
N ILE A 526 22.29 -38.67 9.11
CA ILE A 526 21.62 -37.46 9.61
C ILE A 526 20.69 -37.81 10.78
N ALA A 527 20.08 -38.99 10.71
CA ALA A 527 19.15 -39.49 11.71
C ALA A 527 19.80 -39.68 13.09
N GLU A 528 21.03 -40.21 13.13
CA GLU A 528 21.73 -40.50 14.39
C GLU A 528 22.13 -39.22 15.15
N ASP A 529 22.63 -38.20 14.46
CA ASP A 529 23.01 -36.91 15.06
C ASP A 529 21.79 -36.16 15.61
N LEU A 530 20.71 -36.11 14.83
CA LEU A 530 19.46 -35.46 15.22
C LEU A 530 18.74 -36.19 16.34
N THR A 531 18.69 -37.53 16.28
CA THR A 531 18.12 -38.33 17.38
C THR A 531 18.86 -38.04 18.68
N LYS A 532 20.20 -38.02 18.68
CA LYS A 532 20.98 -37.68 19.88
C LYS A 532 20.72 -36.27 20.41
N ALA A 533 20.53 -35.29 19.53
CA ALA A 533 20.27 -33.91 19.93
C ALA A 533 18.86 -33.71 20.51
N VAL A 534 17.88 -34.48 20.02
CA VAL A 534 16.44 -34.23 20.27
C VAL A 534 15.88 -35.20 21.32
N GLN A 535 16.44 -36.40 21.43
CA GLN A 535 15.99 -37.46 22.34
C GLN A 535 15.91 -37.00 23.81
N PRO A 536 16.90 -36.28 24.38
CA PRO A 536 16.80 -35.82 25.77
C PRO A 536 15.58 -34.93 26.02
N LYS A 537 15.19 -34.13 25.03
CA LYS A 537 14.00 -33.28 25.11
C LYS A 537 12.72 -34.08 24.94
N VAL A 538 12.69 -35.02 24.00
CA VAL A 538 11.55 -35.96 23.83
C VAL A 538 11.29 -36.71 25.14
N ASP A 539 12.35 -37.14 25.81
CA ASP A 539 12.27 -37.84 27.09
C ASP A 539 11.75 -36.94 28.22
N GLN A 540 12.30 -35.71 28.34
CA GLN A 540 11.81 -34.70 29.30
C GLN A 540 10.31 -34.41 29.12
N ILE A 541 9.85 -34.41 27.87
CA ILE A 541 8.45 -34.12 27.57
C ILE A 541 7.55 -35.34 27.81
N LYS A 542 8.03 -36.56 27.51
CA LYS A 542 7.32 -37.79 27.91
C LYS A 542 7.15 -37.87 29.43
N GLU A 543 8.15 -37.45 30.18
CA GLU A 543 8.11 -37.37 31.65
C GLU A 543 7.12 -36.30 32.14
N SER A 544 7.11 -35.12 31.50
CA SER A 544 6.13 -34.07 31.78
C SER A 544 4.70 -34.52 31.46
N LEU A 545 4.48 -35.17 30.31
CA LEU A 545 3.21 -35.77 29.91
C LEU A 545 2.71 -36.80 30.93
N ALA A 546 3.59 -37.69 31.38
CA ALA A 546 3.26 -38.68 32.41
C ALA A 546 2.85 -38.04 33.75
N THR A 547 3.30 -36.80 34.01
CA THR A 547 2.92 -36.02 35.20
C THR A 547 1.51 -35.43 35.09
N TYR A 548 1.04 -35.15 33.87
CA TYR A 548 -0.24 -34.47 33.62
C TYR A 548 -1.35 -35.37 33.06
N GLY A 549 -1.06 -36.63 32.68
CA GLY A 549 -2.05 -37.65 32.29
C GLY A 549 -1.98 -38.07 30.83
#